data_AF-A0A818RK28-F1
#
_entry.id   AF-A0A818RK28-F1
#
_cell.length_a   1.000
_cell.length_b   1.000
_cell.length_c   1.000
_cell.angle_alpha   90.00
_cell.angle_beta   90.00
_cell.angle_gamma   90.00
#
_symmetry.space_group_name_H-M   'P 1'
#
loop_
_entity.id
_entity.type
_entity.pdbx_description
1 polymer ?
#
loop_
_entity_poly.entity_id
_entity_poly.type
_entity_poly.pdbx_seq_one_letter_code
_entity_poly.pdbx_strand_id
1 'polypeptide(L)'
;MLNKDQYEYYQHLFKSSQVSSFDEHKYEIDYLKKGQSAWEKRIVKSLNKMCTEVNLPLARQRNENEMRAVRRHWNELGHICGDLNRFRPVYSAKDFLDVICVLVNPNLKIDETLWNCGLIKIPLVTKSFIEIKNLYSELRPNIIQYCSDETFNEAKEEENIKLAVQILEKKPNLNAVREYARRGCPTSLRGKLWSSMLEVDLSNWHITYFNYLKQNVIDYDLLVDSLYFKVL
;
A
#
# COMPACT_ATOMS: atom_id res chain seq x y z
N MET A 1 -11.28 19.32 -27.82
CA MET A 1 -10.35 20.44 -27.53
C MET A 1 -10.87 21.13 -26.28
N LEU A 2 -10.09 21.25 -25.20
CA LEU A 2 -10.48 22.05 -24.04
C LEU A 2 -10.41 23.54 -24.41
N ASN A 3 -11.43 24.32 -24.04
CA ASN A 3 -11.45 25.76 -24.30
C ASN A 3 -10.41 26.47 -23.40
N LYS A 4 -9.85 27.58 -23.90
CA LYS A 4 -8.83 28.42 -23.27
C LYS A 4 -9.21 28.83 -21.83
N ASP A 5 -10.49 29.09 -21.59
CA ASP A 5 -11.01 29.47 -20.28
C ASP A 5 -10.92 28.33 -19.24
N GLN A 6 -11.03 27.07 -19.70
CA GLN A 6 -10.87 25.91 -18.82
C GLN A 6 -9.40 25.73 -18.45
N TYR A 7 -8.48 25.94 -19.40
CA TYR A 7 -7.04 25.84 -19.15
C TYR A 7 -6.55 26.88 -18.13
N GLU A 8 -7.04 28.12 -18.21
CA GLU A 8 -6.72 29.19 -17.26
C GLU A 8 -7.29 28.92 -15.86
N TYR A 9 -8.50 28.35 -15.77
CA TYR A 9 -9.08 27.90 -14.49
C TYR A 9 -8.22 26.83 -13.81
N TYR A 10 -7.68 25.86 -14.57
CA TYR A 10 -6.82 24.81 -14.03
C TYR A 10 -5.43 25.32 -13.60
N GLN A 11 -4.88 26.31 -14.29
CA GLN A 11 -3.63 26.98 -13.89
C GLN A 11 -3.79 27.74 -12.57
N HIS A 12 -4.96 28.33 -12.32
CA HIS A 12 -5.25 29.08 -11.09
C HIS A 12 -5.37 28.16 -9.87
N LEU A 13 -5.99 26.98 -10.02
CA LEU A 13 -6.02 25.93 -9.00
C LEU A 13 -4.61 25.44 -8.63
N PHE A 14 -3.74 25.23 -9.64
CA PHE A 14 -2.36 24.77 -9.43
C PHE A 14 -1.51 25.76 -8.63
N LYS A 15 -1.68 27.08 -8.86
CA LYS A 15 -1.02 28.14 -8.08
C LYS A 15 -1.53 28.21 -6.64
N SER A 16 -2.81 27.97 -6.41
CA SER A 16 -3.40 27.98 -5.06
C SER A 16 -3.01 26.76 -4.21
N SER A 17 -2.51 25.69 -4.83
CA SER A 17 -2.06 24.46 -4.15
C SER A 17 -0.57 24.43 -3.81
N GLN A 18 0.17 25.52 -4.06
CA GLN A 18 1.54 25.64 -3.55
C GLN A 18 1.48 25.93 -2.05
N VAL A 19 1.36 24.85 -1.27
CA VAL A 19 1.55 24.86 0.17
C VAL A 19 2.91 25.47 0.47
N SER A 20 2.88 26.54 1.26
CA SER A 20 4.05 27.24 1.80
C SER A 20 5.07 26.25 2.35
N SER A 21 6.35 26.52 2.05
CA SER A 21 7.51 25.73 2.43
C SER A 21 7.46 25.24 3.88
N PHE A 22 7.52 23.91 4.05
CA PHE A 22 7.57 23.16 5.31
C PHE A 22 8.92 23.29 6.05
N ASP A 23 9.46 24.50 6.23
CA ASP A 23 10.80 24.69 6.83
C ASP A 23 10.78 25.08 8.33
N GLU A 24 9.62 25.17 8.98
CA GLU A 24 9.53 25.57 10.41
C GLU A 24 9.51 24.40 11.43
N HIS A 25 9.37 23.14 11.01
CA HIS A 25 9.08 22.02 11.94
C HIS A 25 10.28 21.16 12.37
N LYS A 26 11.51 21.59 12.10
CA LYS A 26 12.71 20.75 12.36
C LYS A 26 12.90 20.40 13.84
N TYR A 27 12.41 21.26 14.75
CA TYR A 27 12.47 21.07 16.21
C TYR A 27 11.28 20.30 16.80
N GLU A 28 10.21 20.05 16.01
CA GLU A 28 8.94 19.50 16.51
C GLU A 28 8.88 17.97 16.58
N ILE A 29 9.92 17.26 16.14
CA ILE A 29 9.90 15.78 16.02
C ILE A 29 11.04 15.13 16.80
N ASP A 30 11.91 15.90 17.46
CA ASP A 30 13.11 15.33 18.10
C ASP A 30 12.78 14.41 19.28
N TYR A 31 11.71 14.69 20.04
CA TYR A 31 11.24 13.78 21.08
C TYR A 31 10.69 12.46 20.50
N LEU A 32 10.01 12.52 19.36
CA LEU A 32 9.54 11.34 18.63
C LEU A 32 10.72 10.53 18.07
N LYS A 33 11.72 11.18 17.46
CA LYS A 33 12.94 10.51 16.98
C LYS A 33 13.71 9.85 18.11
N LYS A 34 13.80 10.50 19.28
CA LYS A 34 14.42 9.90 20.48
C LYS A 34 13.65 8.68 20.96
N GLY A 35 12.32 8.76 21.03
CA GLY A 35 11.49 7.62 21.40
C GLY A 35 11.56 6.48 20.38
N GLN A 36 11.53 6.78 19.09
CA GLN A 36 11.74 5.82 18.01
C GLN A 36 13.09 5.11 18.16
N SER A 37 14.19 5.85 18.33
CA SER A 37 15.52 5.26 18.50
C SER A 37 15.62 4.38 19.76
N ALA A 38 14.98 4.80 20.86
CA ALA A 38 14.92 4.00 22.09
C ALA A 38 14.13 2.70 21.88
N TRP A 39 12.99 2.78 21.16
CA TRP A 39 12.18 1.63 20.79
C TRP A 39 12.93 0.66 19.88
N GLU A 40 13.54 1.15 18.81
CA GLU A 40 14.34 0.35 17.87
C GLU A 40 15.48 -0.36 18.59
N LYS A 41 16.19 0.31 19.50
CA LYS A 41 17.23 -0.32 20.34
C LYS A 41 16.67 -1.46 21.19
N ARG A 42 15.48 -1.30 21.75
CA ARG A 42 14.81 -2.35 22.55
C ARG A 42 14.40 -3.53 21.67
N ILE A 43 13.83 -3.27 20.50
CA ILE A 43 13.46 -4.30 19.52
C ILE A 43 14.70 -5.07 19.06
N VAL A 44 15.79 -4.38 18.69
CA VAL A 44 17.04 -5.02 18.28
C VAL A 44 17.62 -5.91 19.39
N LYS A 45 17.62 -5.44 20.65
CA LYS A 45 18.04 -6.27 21.79
C LYS A 45 17.20 -7.53 21.95
N SER A 46 15.88 -7.40 21.84
CA SER A 46 14.94 -8.52 21.95
C SER A 46 15.10 -9.52 20.80
N LEU A 47 15.25 -9.01 19.57
CA LEU A 47 15.51 -9.78 18.36
C LEU A 47 16.81 -10.59 18.48
N ASN A 48 17.91 -9.94 18.90
CA ASN A 48 19.19 -10.60 19.14
C ASN A 48 19.10 -11.68 20.22
N LYS A 49 18.39 -11.39 21.32
CA LYS A 49 18.18 -12.39 22.38
C LYS A 49 17.42 -13.61 21.86
N MET A 50 16.38 -13.39 21.06
CA MET A 50 15.64 -14.48 20.41
C MET A 50 16.52 -15.27 19.43
N CYS A 51 17.38 -14.60 18.65
CA CYS A 51 18.34 -15.26 17.76
C CYS A 51 19.25 -16.23 18.53
N THR A 52 19.78 -15.79 19.68
CA THR A 52 20.60 -16.63 20.56
C THR A 52 19.81 -17.82 21.12
N GLU A 53 18.54 -17.61 21.51
CA GLU A 53 17.68 -18.66 22.07
C GLU A 53 17.31 -19.74 21.04
N VAL A 54 17.00 -19.35 19.81
CA VAL A 54 16.60 -20.26 18.72
C VAL A 54 17.82 -20.80 17.96
N ASN A 55 19.02 -20.30 18.27
CA ASN A 55 20.27 -20.60 17.57
C ASN A 55 20.18 -20.36 16.05
N LEU A 56 19.61 -19.22 15.66
CA LEU A 56 19.45 -18.79 14.27
C LEU A 56 20.07 -17.41 14.06
N PRO A 57 20.79 -17.18 12.95
CA PRO A 57 21.26 -15.84 12.61
C PRO A 57 20.12 -14.94 12.14
N LEU A 58 20.30 -13.63 12.26
CA LEU A 58 19.35 -12.63 11.74
C LEU A 58 19.16 -12.72 10.23
N ALA A 59 20.26 -12.93 9.53
CA ALA A 59 20.33 -13.11 8.10
C ALA A 59 21.38 -14.17 7.78
N ARG A 60 21.07 -15.06 6.85
CA ARG A 60 22.03 -16.02 6.30
C ARG A 60 21.81 -16.19 4.82
N GLN A 61 22.87 -16.61 4.12
CA GLN A 61 22.73 -17.09 2.76
C GLN A 61 22.01 -18.45 2.78
N ARG A 62 21.04 -18.63 1.89
CA ARG A 62 20.36 -19.91 1.69
C ARG A 62 21.27 -20.89 0.97
N ASN A 63 21.10 -22.17 1.26
CA ASN A 63 21.75 -23.22 0.49
C ASN A 63 21.00 -23.47 -0.83
N GLU A 64 21.63 -24.20 -1.76
CA GLU A 64 21.06 -24.43 -3.10
C GLU A 64 19.70 -25.16 -3.08
N ASN A 65 19.43 -25.99 -2.08
CA ASN A 65 18.16 -26.71 -1.94
C ASN A 65 17.04 -25.73 -1.54
N GLU A 66 17.32 -24.86 -0.57
CA GLU A 66 16.41 -23.82 -0.11
C GLU A 66 16.15 -22.79 -1.21
N MET A 67 17.19 -22.33 -1.92
CA MET A 67 17.03 -21.44 -3.07
C MET A 67 16.15 -22.05 -4.17
N ARG A 68 16.32 -23.35 -4.45
CA ARG A 68 15.46 -24.08 -5.40
C ARG A 68 14.02 -24.17 -4.91
N ALA A 69 13.79 -24.40 -3.61
CA ALA A 69 12.44 -24.44 -3.03
C ALA A 69 11.73 -23.09 -3.15
N VAL A 70 12.42 -21.99 -2.81
CA VAL A 70 11.91 -20.61 -2.92
C VAL A 70 11.59 -20.25 -4.38
N ARG A 71 12.46 -20.61 -5.32
CA ARG A 71 12.21 -20.40 -6.76
C ARG A 71 10.97 -21.15 -7.25
N ARG A 72 10.79 -22.41 -6.82
CA ARG A 72 9.65 -23.24 -7.23
C ARG A 72 8.32 -22.72 -6.68
N HIS A 73 8.32 -22.23 -5.43
CA HIS A 73 7.11 -21.77 -4.74
C HIS A 73 7.08 -20.25 -4.57
N TRP A 74 7.58 -19.49 -5.55
CA TRP A 74 7.66 -18.02 -5.46
C TRP A 74 6.30 -17.35 -5.21
N ASN A 75 5.22 -17.92 -5.74
CA ASN A 75 3.87 -17.40 -5.55
C ASN A 75 3.21 -17.89 -4.25
N GLU A 76 3.88 -18.77 -3.51
CA GLU A 76 3.36 -19.53 -2.36
C GLU A 76 4.39 -19.56 -1.20
N LEU A 77 5.13 -18.47 -0.99
CA LEU A 77 6.22 -18.40 -0.01
C LEU A 77 5.80 -18.71 1.43
N GLY A 78 4.52 -18.48 1.77
CA GLY A 78 3.97 -18.81 3.09
C GLY A 78 4.07 -20.29 3.44
N HIS A 79 4.05 -21.20 2.46
CA HIS A 79 4.17 -22.64 2.69
C HIS A 79 5.60 -23.11 2.96
N ILE A 80 6.60 -22.26 2.67
CA ILE A 80 8.02 -22.57 2.88
C ILE A 80 8.44 -22.20 4.31
N CYS A 81 7.66 -21.35 4.98
CA CYS A 81 7.97 -20.92 6.34
C CYS A 81 7.81 -22.10 7.30
N GLY A 82 8.93 -22.54 7.90
CA GLY A 82 8.95 -23.67 8.84
C GLY A 82 8.18 -23.39 10.13
N ASP A 83 8.34 -24.26 11.14
CA ASP A 83 7.61 -24.12 12.40
C ASP A 83 7.81 -22.75 13.06
N LEU A 84 6.73 -21.96 13.10
CA LEU A 84 6.69 -20.60 13.65
C LEU A 84 6.56 -20.58 15.17
N ASN A 85 6.26 -21.71 15.80
CA ASN A 85 6.05 -21.77 17.24
C ASN A 85 7.33 -21.51 18.05
N ARG A 86 8.50 -21.78 17.46
CA ARG A 86 9.81 -21.50 18.06
C ARG A 86 10.12 -20.01 18.25
N PHE A 87 9.42 -19.11 17.55
CA PHE A 87 9.65 -17.67 17.66
C PHE A 87 8.71 -17.04 18.69
N ARG A 88 9.24 -16.50 19.78
CA ARG A 88 8.41 -15.70 20.70
C ARG A 88 8.19 -14.28 20.16
N PRO A 89 7.09 -13.60 20.53
CA PRO A 89 6.92 -12.19 20.20
C PRO A 89 8.10 -11.33 20.68
N VAL A 90 8.56 -10.43 19.83
CA VAL A 90 9.71 -9.54 20.13
C VAL A 90 9.33 -8.44 21.13
N TYR A 91 8.03 -8.12 21.21
CA TYR A 91 7.44 -7.20 22.18
C TYR A 91 5.97 -7.58 22.46
N SER A 92 5.43 -7.14 23.60
CA SER A 92 4.00 -7.24 23.90
C SER A 92 3.25 -5.94 23.58
N ALA A 93 1.92 -6.00 23.43
CA ALA A 93 1.09 -4.80 23.24
C ALA A 93 1.27 -3.79 24.38
N LYS A 94 1.42 -4.27 25.62
CA LYS A 94 1.71 -3.43 26.79
C LYS A 94 3.04 -2.70 26.65
N ASP A 95 4.10 -3.40 26.22
CA ASP A 95 5.43 -2.78 26.06
C ASP A 95 5.42 -1.62 25.06
N PHE A 96 4.63 -1.73 24.01
CA PHE A 96 4.49 -0.68 23.01
C PHE A 96 3.63 0.48 23.53
N LEU A 97 2.53 0.17 24.24
CA LEU A 97 1.70 1.18 24.88
C LEU A 97 2.52 2.00 25.90
N ASP A 98 3.32 1.34 26.73
CA ASP A 98 4.17 2.00 27.71
C ASP A 98 5.14 3.00 27.04
N VAL A 99 5.66 2.66 25.85
CA VAL A 99 6.52 3.58 25.07
C VAL A 99 5.74 4.77 24.54
N ILE A 100 4.52 4.56 24.04
CA ILE A 100 3.64 5.64 23.59
C ILE A 100 3.24 6.55 24.74
N CYS A 101 2.91 6.00 25.91
CA CYS A 101 2.55 6.77 27.09
C CYS A 101 3.69 7.67 27.60
N VAL A 102 4.95 7.27 27.37
CA VAL A 102 6.14 8.07 27.71
C VAL A 102 6.45 9.15 26.66
N LEU A 103 5.91 9.05 25.44
CA LEU A 103 6.07 10.07 24.40
C LEU A 103 5.23 11.31 24.73
N VAL A 104 5.82 12.23 25.49
CA VAL A 104 5.21 13.53 25.79
C VAL A 104 5.61 14.53 24.71
N ASN A 105 4.62 15.10 24.03
CA ASN A 105 4.86 16.25 23.15
C ASN A 105 5.19 17.47 24.04
N PRO A 106 6.40 18.05 23.95
CA PRO A 106 6.81 19.19 24.78
C PRO A 106 5.98 20.45 24.52
N ASN A 107 5.30 20.54 23.37
CA ASN A 107 4.40 21.64 23.02
C ASN A 107 2.96 21.42 23.51
N LEU A 108 2.63 20.19 23.94
CA LEU A 108 1.31 19.84 24.42
C LEU A 108 1.24 20.08 25.92
N LYS A 109 0.64 21.22 26.31
CA LYS A 109 0.17 21.44 27.69
C LYS A 109 -1.05 20.55 27.90
N ILE A 110 -0.82 19.28 28.21
CA ILE A 110 -1.90 18.32 28.45
C ILE A 110 -2.58 18.71 29.76
N ASP A 111 -3.79 19.27 29.66
CA ASP A 111 -4.75 19.25 30.76
C ASP A 111 -5.16 17.78 30.97
N GLU A 112 -5.13 17.27 32.20
CA GLU A 112 -5.31 15.84 32.53
C GLU A 112 -6.60 15.21 31.94
N THR A 113 -7.56 16.04 31.51
CA THR A 113 -8.82 15.67 30.87
C THR A 113 -8.70 15.14 29.44
N LEU A 114 -7.61 15.45 28.73
CA LEU A 114 -7.39 15.02 27.34
C LEU A 114 -7.08 13.53 27.20
N TRP A 115 -6.60 12.84 28.23
CA TRP A 115 -6.37 11.38 28.15
C TRP A 115 -7.66 10.55 28.04
N ASN A 116 -8.83 11.17 28.16
CA ASN A 116 -10.14 10.55 27.89
C ASN A 116 -10.46 10.42 26.38
N CYS A 117 -9.47 10.54 25.49
CA CYS A 117 -9.57 10.39 24.03
C CYS A 117 -10.10 9.04 23.52
N GLY A 118 -10.58 8.13 24.39
CA GLY A 118 -11.11 6.83 24.01
C GLY A 118 -12.31 6.87 23.06
N LEU A 119 -13.01 8.00 22.91
CA LEU A 119 -14.18 8.11 22.03
C LEU A 119 -14.34 9.53 21.46
N ILE A 120 -13.37 10.00 20.66
CA ILE A 120 -13.64 11.17 19.79
C ILE A 120 -14.64 10.71 18.73
N LYS A 121 -15.93 10.96 18.97
CA LYS A 121 -16.97 10.80 17.95
C LYS A 121 -16.82 11.95 16.96
N ILE A 122 -16.07 11.73 15.89
CA ILE A 122 -15.99 12.67 14.76
C ILE A 122 -17.26 12.47 13.92
N PRO A 123 -18.23 13.41 13.92
CA PRO A 123 -19.35 13.33 12.99
C PRO A 123 -18.81 13.57 11.58
N LEU A 124 -18.64 12.49 10.82
CA LEU A 124 -18.32 12.57 9.41
C LEU A 124 -19.62 12.88 8.65
N VAL A 125 -19.62 13.96 7.86
CA VAL A 125 -20.74 14.25 6.95
C VAL A 125 -20.75 13.19 5.86
N THR A 126 -21.59 12.17 6.02
CA THR A 126 -21.74 11.10 5.03
C THR A 126 -22.95 11.38 4.14
N LYS A 127 -22.81 11.10 2.84
CA LYS A 127 -23.92 11.15 1.89
C LYS A 127 -25.04 10.19 2.32
N SER A 128 -26.29 10.58 2.10
CA SER A 128 -27.43 9.70 2.31
C SER A 128 -27.41 8.51 1.35
N PHE A 129 -28.14 7.45 1.66
CA PHE A 129 -28.26 6.28 0.77
C PHE A 129 -28.77 6.67 -0.63
N ILE A 130 -29.70 7.64 -0.71
CA ILE A 130 -30.26 8.14 -1.97
C ILE A 130 -29.18 8.85 -2.78
N GLU A 131 -28.38 9.70 -2.12
CA GLU A 131 -27.27 10.40 -2.76
C GLU A 131 -26.20 9.43 -3.27
N ILE A 132 -25.86 8.40 -2.50
CA ILE A 132 -24.93 7.35 -2.92
C ILE A 132 -25.50 6.58 -4.13
N LYS A 133 -26.79 6.21 -4.09
CA LYS A 133 -27.46 5.49 -5.19
C LYS A 133 -27.50 6.29 -6.48
N ASN A 134 -27.63 7.62 -6.38
CA ASN A 134 -27.59 8.51 -7.53
C ASN A 134 -26.16 8.68 -8.05
N LEU A 135 -25.19 8.86 -7.14
CA LEU A 135 -23.78 9.00 -7.46
C LEU A 135 -23.22 7.76 -8.19
N TYR A 136 -23.65 6.55 -7.80
CA TYR A 136 -23.22 5.29 -8.40
C TYR A 136 -24.33 4.64 -9.24
N SER A 137 -25.15 5.45 -9.90
CA SER A 137 -26.23 4.95 -10.75
C SER A 137 -25.74 4.06 -11.92
N GLU A 138 -24.46 4.16 -12.29
CA GLU A 138 -23.79 3.33 -13.29
C GLU A 138 -23.50 1.89 -12.83
N LEU A 139 -23.51 1.63 -11.51
CA LEU A 139 -23.32 0.29 -10.91
C LEU A 139 -24.65 -0.43 -10.64
N ARG A 140 -25.76 0.07 -11.20
CA ARG A 140 -27.06 -0.58 -10.99
C ARG A 140 -27.06 -1.97 -11.64
N PRO A 141 -27.76 -2.96 -11.05
CA PRO A 141 -27.81 -4.33 -11.55
C PRO A 141 -28.34 -4.47 -13.00
N ASN A 142 -29.03 -3.46 -13.51
CA ASN A 142 -29.54 -3.43 -14.87
C ASN A 142 -28.52 -2.91 -15.91
N ILE A 143 -27.31 -2.54 -15.46
CA ILE A 143 -26.21 -2.08 -16.31
C ILE A 143 -25.14 -3.17 -16.31
N ILE A 144 -24.82 -3.67 -17.49
CA ILE A 144 -23.84 -4.74 -17.68
C ILE A 144 -22.46 -4.29 -17.19
N GLN A 145 -21.85 -5.09 -16.33
CA GLN A 145 -20.48 -4.95 -15.86
C GLN A 145 -19.58 -5.92 -16.62
N TYR A 146 -18.61 -5.36 -17.33
CA TYR A 146 -17.60 -6.12 -18.05
C TYR A 146 -16.79 -6.98 -17.07
N CYS A 147 -16.59 -8.27 -17.40
CA CYS A 147 -15.83 -9.26 -16.62
C CYS A 147 -16.55 -9.90 -15.41
N SER A 148 -17.76 -9.45 -15.02
CA SER A 148 -18.49 -10.02 -13.86
C SER A 148 -19.84 -10.65 -14.20
N ASP A 149 -20.55 -10.16 -15.21
CA ASP A 149 -21.88 -10.67 -15.54
C ASP A 149 -21.82 -11.93 -16.43
N GLU A 150 -22.58 -12.97 -16.10
CA GLU A 150 -22.64 -14.25 -16.85
C GLU A 150 -23.28 -14.13 -18.23
N THR A 151 -23.98 -13.02 -18.52
CA THR A 151 -24.65 -12.75 -19.80
C THR A 151 -23.71 -12.19 -20.88
N PHE A 152 -22.41 -12.28 -20.63
CA PHE A 152 -21.38 -11.71 -21.48
C PHE A 152 -21.22 -12.52 -22.79
N ASN A 153 -21.45 -11.86 -23.93
CA ASN A 153 -21.28 -12.44 -25.26
C ASN A 153 -19.86 -12.13 -25.77
N GLU A 154 -19.16 -13.13 -26.28
CA GLU A 154 -17.80 -13.03 -26.85
C GLU A 154 -17.63 -11.87 -27.85
N ALA A 155 -18.65 -11.59 -28.67
CA ALA A 155 -18.60 -10.49 -29.64
C ALA A 155 -18.52 -9.11 -28.96
N LYS A 156 -19.19 -8.93 -27.82
CA LYS A 156 -19.12 -7.69 -27.03
C LYS A 156 -17.80 -7.57 -26.28
N GLU A 157 -17.19 -8.69 -25.90
CA GLU A 157 -15.85 -8.71 -25.31
C GLU A 157 -14.82 -8.18 -26.31
N GLU A 158 -14.87 -8.67 -27.54
CA GLU A 158 -13.92 -8.29 -28.58
C GLU A 158 -14.04 -6.80 -28.92
N GLU A 159 -15.26 -6.27 -29.01
CA GLU A 159 -15.50 -4.84 -29.21
C GLU A 159 -14.96 -4.01 -28.03
N ASN A 160 -15.19 -4.47 -26.80
CA ASN A 160 -14.71 -3.80 -25.59
C ASN A 160 -13.17 -3.79 -25.50
N ILE A 161 -12.51 -4.88 -25.93
CA ILE A 161 -11.04 -4.96 -26.02
C ILE A 161 -10.52 -4.00 -27.10
N LYS A 162 -11.15 -3.95 -28.28
CA LYS A 162 -10.77 -3.00 -29.35
C LYS A 162 -10.84 -1.55 -28.87
N LEU A 163 -11.89 -1.19 -28.13
CA LEU A 163 -12.03 0.14 -27.54
C LEU A 163 -10.89 0.44 -26.55
N ALA A 164 -10.55 -0.50 -25.67
CA ALA A 164 -9.45 -0.33 -24.71
C ALA A 164 -8.10 -0.10 -25.40
N VAL A 165 -7.81 -0.86 -26.47
CA VAL A 165 -6.58 -0.70 -27.25
C VAL A 165 -6.50 0.70 -27.86
N GLN A 166 -7.60 1.18 -28.46
CA GLN A 166 -7.65 2.53 -29.04
C GLN A 166 -7.41 3.63 -28.01
N ILE A 167 -7.94 3.48 -26.78
CA ILE A 167 -7.73 4.42 -25.68
C ILE A 167 -6.26 4.45 -25.25
N LEU A 168 -5.60 3.28 -25.20
CA LEU A 168 -4.19 3.17 -24.84
C LEU A 168 -3.24 3.69 -25.93
N GLU A 169 -3.58 3.52 -27.21
CA GLU A 169 -2.76 3.99 -28.34
C GLU A 169 -2.81 5.51 -28.53
N LYS A 170 -3.97 6.15 -28.30
CA LYS A 170 -4.18 7.59 -28.55
C LYS A 170 -3.66 8.52 -27.44
N LYS A 171 -2.48 8.22 -26.89
CA LYS A 171 -1.84 8.91 -25.74
C LYS A 171 -2.84 9.01 -24.56
N PRO A 172 -2.82 8.04 -23.64
CA PRO A 172 -3.93 7.81 -22.73
C PRO A 172 -4.24 9.07 -21.92
N ASN A 173 -5.40 9.66 -22.20
CA ASN A 173 -5.96 10.69 -21.35
C ASN A 173 -6.52 10.00 -20.10
N LEU A 174 -6.01 10.34 -18.92
CA LEU A 174 -6.42 9.77 -17.64
C LEU A 174 -7.95 9.68 -17.50
N ASN A 175 -8.66 10.72 -17.93
CA ASN A 175 -10.12 10.76 -17.86
C ASN A 175 -10.76 9.70 -18.77
N ALA A 176 -10.24 9.48 -19.98
CA ALA A 176 -10.75 8.47 -20.90
C ALA A 176 -10.55 7.05 -20.35
N VAL A 177 -9.39 6.77 -19.75
CA VAL A 177 -9.11 5.47 -19.13
C VAL A 177 -10.01 5.24 -17.91
N ARG A 178 -10.22 6.27 -17.08
CA ARG A 178 -11.11 6.19 -15.91
C ARG A 178 -12.56 5.98 -16.31
N GLU A 179 -13.07 6.73 -17.29
CA GLU A 179 -14.42 6.55 -17.81
C GLU A 179 -14.62 5.14 -18.38
N TYR A 180 -13.64 4.63 -19.13
CA TYR A 180 -13.67 3.25 -19.63
C TYR A 180 -13.71 2.22 -18.49
N ALA A 181 -12.85 2.38 -17.49
CA ALA A 181 -12.71 1.44 -16.38
C ALA A 181 -13.90 1.41 -15.42
N ARG A 182 -14.82 2.39 -15.47
CA ARG A 182 -16.00 2.46 -14.58
C ARG A 182 -16.86 1.21 -14.60
N ARG A 183 -16.91 0.51 -15.74
CA ARG A 183 -17.74 -0.68 -15.95
C ARG A 183 -16.95 -1.99 -15.92
N GLY A 184 -15.70 -1.94 -15.49
CA GLY A 184 -14.78 -3.08 -15.50
C GLY A 184 -13.69 -2.97 -16.57
N CYS A 185 -12.60 -3.71 -16.35
CA CYS A 185 -11.46 -3.78 -17.26
C CYS A 185 -11.27 -5.22 -17.74
N PRO A 186 -11.02 -5.44 -19.05
CA PRO A 186 -10.73 -6.77 -19.57
C PRO A 186 -9.44 -7.31 -18.96
N THR A 187 -9.44 -8.59 -18.60
CA THR A 187 -8.33 -9.22 -17.85
C THR A 187 -7.00 -9.13 -18.60
N SER A 188 -7.01 -9.22 -19.93
CA SER A 188 -5.83 -9.13 -20.79
C SER A 188 -5.14 -7.75 -20.80
N LEU A 189 -5.89 -6.66 -20.54
CA LEU A 189 -5.38 -5.29 -20.59
C LEU A 189 -5.40 -4.58 -19.23
N ARG A 190 -5.94 -5.21 -18.19
CA ARG A 190 -6.10 -4.64 -16.85
C ARG A 190 -4.81 -3.99 -16.33
N GLY A 191 -3.67 -4.67 -16.46
CA GLY A 191 -2.38 -4.15 -16.02
C GLY A 191 -1.99 -2.82 -16.70
N LYS A 192 -2.19 -2.71 -18.02
CA LYS A 192 -1.89 -1.49 -18.80
C LYS A 192 -2.87 -0.35 -18.49
N LEU A 193 -4.15 -0.68 -18.32
CA LEU A 193 -5.18 0.30 -17.96
C LEU A 193 -4.94 0.85 -16.55
N TRP A 194 -4.60 -0.01 -15.60
CA TRP A 194 -4.33 0.39 -14.21
C TRP A 194 -3.04 1.20 -14.10
N SER A 195 -1.96 0.80 -14.79
CA SER A 195 -0.73 1.60 -14.82
C SER A 195 -0.99 2.99 -15.39
N SER A 196 -1.82 3.08 -16.44
CA SER A 196 -2.21 4.36 -17.01
C SER A 196 -3.10 5.21 -16.10
N MET A 197 -4.03 4.62 -15.34
CA MET A 197 -4.89 5.35 -14.40
C MET A 197 -4.13 5.85 -13.16
N LEU A 198 -3.11 5.11 -12.74
CA LEU A 198 -2.28 5.44 -11.59
C LEU A 198 -1.06 6.30 -11.98
N GLU A 199 -0.93 6.64 -13.26
CA GLU A 199 0.21 7.37 -13.82
C GLU A 199 1.57 6.71 -13.47
N VAL A 200 1.58 5.38 -13.42
CA VAL A 200 2.78 4.59 -13.13
C VAL A 200 3.50 4.29 -14.42
N ASP A 201 4.68 4.89 -14.57
CA ASP A 201 5.59 4.57 -15.67
C ASP A 201 6.54 3.42 -15.30
N LEU A 202 6.42 2.31 -16.03
CA LEU A 202 7.26 1.13 -15.85
C LEU A 202 8.53 1.27 -16.68
N SER A 203 9.52 1.94 -16.11
CA SER A 203 10.87 1.98 -16.67
C SER A 203 11.57 0.60 -16.60
N ASN A 204 12.54 0.38 -17.50
CA ASN A 204 13.40 -0.80 -17.46
C ASN A 204 14.20 -0.91 -16.14
N TRP A 205 14.47 0.23 -15.49
CA TRP A 205 15.10 0.26 -14.17
C TRP A 205 14.21 -0.39 -13.11
N HIS A 206 12.90 -0.12 -13.10
CA HIS A 206 11.95 -0.75 -12.16
C HIS A 206 11.95 -2.27 -12.29
N ILE A 207 11.95 -2.79 -13.52
CA ILE A 207 11.98 -4.22 -13.80
C ILE A 207 13.30 -4.83 -13.30
N THR A 208 14.42 -4.18 -13.60
CA THR A 208 15.74 -4.64 -13.19
C THR A 208 15.89 -4.64 -11.67
N TYR A 209 15.42 -3.58 -11.01
CA TYR A 209 15.46 -3.46 -9.55
C TYR A 209 14.56 -4.49 -8.88
N PHE A 210 13.35 -4.73 -9.39
CA PHE A 210 12.48 -5.79 -8.90
C PHE A 210 13.13 -7.18 -9.02
N ASN A 211 13.76 -7.48 -10.16
CA ASN A 211 14.46 -8.74 -10.35
C ASN A 211 15.66 -8.89 -9.41
N TYR A 212 16.39 -7.80 -9.15
CA TYR A 212 17.46 -7.76 -8.15
C TYR A 212 16.94 -8.06 -6.74
N LEU A 213 15.85 -7.39 -6.31
CA LEU A 213 15.21 -7.66 -5.02
C LEU A 213 14.70 -9.09 -4.93
N LYS A 214 14.09 -9.61 -5.99
CA LYS A 214 13.64 -11.00 -6.07
C LYS A 214 14.81 -11.98 -5.89
N GLN A 215 15.97 -11.71 -6.47
CA GLN A 215 17.15 -12.54 -6.23
C GLN A 215 17.63 -12.45 -4.79
N ASN A 216 17.64 -11.26 -4.17
CA ASN A 216 17.97 -11.14 -2.75
C ASN A 216 17.03 -11.98 -1.87
N VAL A 217 15.72 -11.99 -2.17
CA VAL A 217 14.74 -12.83 -1.45
C VAL A 217 14.98 -14.32 -1.71
N ILE A 218 15.58 -14.72 -2.83
CA ILE A 218 15.96 -16.12 -3.08
C ILE A 218 17.25 -16.48 -2.32
N ASP A 219 18.22 -15.59 -2.36
CA ASP A 219 19.58 -15.83 -1.88
C ASP A 219 19.70 -15.72 -0.36
N TYR A 220 18.90 -14.87 0.29
CA TYR A 220 19.02 -14.56 1.71
C TYR A 220 17.78 -14.92 2.53
N ASP A 221 18.00 -15.70 3.58
CA ASP A 221 17.02 -16.02 4.61
C ASP A 221 17.08 -14.99 5.73
N LEU A 222 16.01 -14.22 5.89
CA LEU A 222 15.88 -13.21 6.93
C LEU A 222 14.92 -13.69 8.01
N LEU A 223 15.35 -13.64 9.27
CA LEU A 223 14.52 -14.01 10.42
C LEU A 223 13.24 -13.19 10.50
N VAL A 224 13.29 -11.93 10.06
CA VAL A 224 12.15 -11.00 10.07
C VAL A 224 11.01 -11.53 9.20
N ASP A 225 11.30 -12.25 8.11
CA ASP A 225 10.27 -12.84 7.24
C ASP A 225 9.46 -13.88 8.03
N SER A 226 10.12 -14.71 8.83
CA SER A 226 9.47 -15.69 9.70
C SER A 226 8.62 -15.03 10.80
N LEU A 227 9.09 -13.89 11.34
CA LEU A 227 8.31 -13.13 12.32
C LEU A 227 7.05 -12.51 11.71
N TYR A 228 7.16 -12.02 10.47
CA TYR A 228 6.02 -11.46 9.75
C TYR A 228 4.94 -12.52 9.51
N PHE A 229 5.33 -13.73 9.08
CA PHE A 229 4.40 -14.84 8.89
C PHE A 229 3.71 -15.34 10.17
N LYS A 230 4.27 -15.06 11.36
CA LYS A 230 3.64 -15.43 12.63
C LYS A 230 2.54 -14.46 13.07
N VAL A 231 2.64 -13.20 12.63
CA VAL A 231 1.73 -12.13 13.05
C VAL A 231 0.50 -12.06 12.13
N LEU A 232 0.64 -12.50 10.87
CA LEU A 232 -0.46 -12.72 9.93
C LEU A 232 -1.16 -14.07 10.18
#